data_AF-A0A975NXN0-F1
#
_entry.id   AF-A0A975NXN0-F1
#
_cell.length_a   1.000
_cell.length_b   1.000
_cell.length_c   1.000
_cell.angle_alpha   90.00
_cell.angle_beta   90.00
_cell.angle_gamma   90.00
#
_symmetry.space_group_name_H-M   'P 1'
#
loop_
_entity.id
_entity.type
_entity.pdbx_description
1 polymer ?
#
loop_
_entity_poly.entity_id
_entity_poly.type
_entity_poly.pdbx_seq_one_letter_code
_entity_poly.pdbx_strand_id
1 'polypeptide(L)'
;MINTLKHRAAMATAMFMVVTPAFSQAPTDAQRSAIRSECRADYQAHCASVPPGGEASLQCLQKNMSSLSSGCAGAVRAVGPAAAPKAESAPAAAPKAESAPAAAPAKPAATTAAPAAAPAAAPKAATRAPAKQPDDVQVSAIRNACRSDYQKVCAGVPTGGSASLQCLEKNKAKTSGGCQQALNTVNGGTAAPAAGVATATAGPGAAPATAAPAPALRLRPMLPREELFVLRSACSGDVRGLCGGVAPGGGRIMQCLANQAASISPACKQVLVQFAAQ
;
A
#
# COMPACT_ATOMS: atom_id res chain seq x y z
N MET A 1 -51.90 -44.23 42.16
CA MET A 1 -51.12 -43.01 42.45
C MET A 1 -49.68 -43.31 42.06
N ILE A 2 -49.34 -43.08 40.78
CA ILE A 2 -48.44 -42.00 40.32
C ILE A 2 -47.07 -42.08 41.02
N ASN A 3 -46.04 -42.68 40.37
CA ASN A 3 -44.88 -41.94 39.85
C ASN A 3 -43.86 -42.91 39.16
N THR A 4 -43.72 -42.76 37.84
CA THR A 4 -42.49 -42.73 37.01
C THR A 4 -41.17 -43.26 37.64
N LEU A 5 -40.33 -44.09 37.02
CA LEU A 5 -39.76 -43.95 35.68
C LEU A 5 -39.14 -45.28 35.21
N LYS A 6 -39.37 -45.53 33.92
CA LYS A 6 -38.98 -46.66 33.10
C LYS A 6 -37.48 -46.52 32.75
N HIS A 7 -36.65 -47.41 33.27
CA HIS A 7 -35.30 -47.60 32.73
C HIS A 7 -35.37 -48.46 31.46
N ARG A 8 -34.50 -48.11 30.50
CA ARG A 8 -34.01 -48.90 29.36
C ARG A 8 -34.80 -48.80 28.05
N ALA A 9 -34.47 -47.76 27.28
CA ALA A 9 -34.24 -47.91 25.85
C ALA A 9 -33.01 -47.06 25.49
N ALA A 10 -31.88 -47.72 25.33
CA ALA A 10 -30.68 -47.16 24.72
C ALA A 10 -30.93 -47.04 23.22
N MET A 11 -30.58 -45.91 22.58
CA MET A 11 -30.09 -45.83 21.21
C MET A 11 -29.42 -44.46 20.95
N ALA A 12 -28.08 -44.54 20.88
CA ALA A 12 -27.16 -43.74 20.06
C ALA A 12 -27.54 -42.29 19.72
N THR A 13 -27.14 -41.35 20.59
CA THR A 13 -26.90 -39.96 20.16
C THR A 13 -25.52 -39.89 19.51
N ALA A 14 -25.47 -39.91 18.18
CA ALA A 14 -24.26 -39.61 17.42
C ALA A 14 -23.86 -38.15 17.67
N MET A 15 -22.93 -37.94 18.60
CA MET A 15 -22.32 -36.64 18.87
C MET A 15 -21.36 -36.33 17.70
N PHE A 16 -21.86 -35.63 16.68
CA PHE A 16 -21.03 -35.07 15.61
C PHE A 16 -20.15 -33.98 16.23
N MET A 17 -18.92 -34.33 16.61
CA MET A 17 -17.88 -33.34 16.90
C MET A 17 -17.52 -32.63 15.58
N VAL A 18 -18.11 -31.45 15.38
CA VAL A 18 -17.71 -30.54 14.31
C VAL A 18 -16.30 -30.04 14.62
N VAL A 19 -15.29 -30.69 14.06
CA VAL A 19 -13.94 -30.13 13.95
C VAL A 19 -14.04 -28.97 12.95
N THR A 20 -14.11 -27.74 13.46
CA THR A 20 -13.90 -26.55 12.66
C THR A 20 -12.42 -26.47 12.30
N PRO A 21 -12.06 -26.37 11.01
CA PRO A 21 -10.66 -26.17 10.63
C PRO A 21 -10.22 -24.79 11.12
N ALA A 22 -9.20 -24.79 12.00
CA ALA A 22 -8.47 -23.60 12.37
C ALA A 22 -7.69 -23.11 11.14
N PHE A 23 -8.32 -22.28 10.30
CA PHE A 23 -7.60 -21.51 9.29
C PHE A 23 -6.54 -20.68 10.02
N SER A 24 -5.28 -20.85 9.63
CA SER A 24 -4.18 -19.98 10.05
C SER A 24 -4.59 -18.54 9.72
N GLN A 25 -5.00 -17.77 10.74
CA GLN A 25 -5.48 -16.41 10.60
C GLN A 25 -4.29 -15.53 10.21
N ALA A 26 -4.02 -15.43 8.91
CA ALA A 26 -3.07 -14.45 8.40
C ALA A 26 -3.56 -13.05 8.77
N PRO A 27 -2.68 -12.13 9.22
CA PRO A 27 -3.08 -10.79 9.55
C PRO A 27 -3.79 -10.11 8.38
N THR A 28 -4.93 -9.49 8.70
CA THR A 28 -5.77 -8.75 7.76
C THR A 28 -5.00 -7.60 7.13
N ASP A 29 -5.43 -7.13 5.96
CA ASP A 29 -4.79 -6.01 5.27
C ASP A 29 -4.77 -4.72 6.12
N ALA A 30 -5.81 -4.52 6.94
CA ALA A 30 -5.90 -3.40 7.89
C ALA A 30 -4.84 -3.50 9.00
N GLN A 31 -4.57 -4.70 9.53
CA GLN A 31 -3.50 -4.89 10.52
C GLN A 31 -2.13 -4.71 9.89
N ARG A 32 -1.92 -5.19 8.65
CA ARG A 32 -0.66 -5.03 7.91
C ARG A 32 -0.37 -3.56 7.59
N SER A 33 -1.39 -2.75 7.30
CA SER A 33 -1.21 -1.32 7.06
C SER A 33 -0.90 -0.55 8.35
N ALA A 34 -1.56 -0.90 9.46
CA ALA A 34 -1.28 -0.33 10.78
C ALA A 34 0.15 -0.65 11.27
N ILE A 35 0.63 -1.89 11.08
CA ILE A 35 2.04 -2.22 11.38
C ILE A 35 2.98 -1.38 10.52
N ARG A 36 2.67 -1.20 9.23
CA ARG A 36 3.54 -0.45 8.32
C ARG A 36 3.64 1.03 8.68
N SER A 37 2.58 1.65 9.21
CA SER A 37 2.63 3.04 9.64
C SER A 37 3.50 3.21 10.87
N GLU A 38 3.31 2.36 11.88
CA GLU A 38 4.05 2.42 13.15
C GLU A 38 5.52 2.02 12.98
N CYS A 39 5.80 1.00 12.17
CA CYS A 39 7.15 0.44 12.02
C CYS A 39 7.98 1.08 10.92
N ARG A 40 7.51 2.12 10.21
CA ARG A 40 8.21 2.64 9.02
C ARG A 40 9.63 3.11 9.32
N ALA A 41 9.85 3.77 10.46
CA ALA A 41 11.17 4.26 10.86
C ALA A 41 12.08 3.11 11.32
N ASP A 42 11.57 2.25 12.22
CA ASP A 42 12.31 1.11 12.75
C ASP A 42 12.70 0.11 11.65
N TYR A 43 11.82 -0.09 10.67
CA TYR A 43 12.09 -0.96 9.53
C TYR A 43 13.25 -0.45 8.68
N GLN A 44 13.36 0.87 8.48
CA GLN A 44 14.48 1.45 7.73
C GLN A 44 15.79 1.34 8.51
N ALA A 45 15.74 1.45 9.84
CA ALA A 45 16.92 1.35 10.69
C ALA A 45 17.44 -0.10 10.81
N HIS A 46 16.55 -1.08 10.87
CA HIS A 46 16.91 -2.47 11.24
C HIS A 46 16.63 -3.52 10.17
N CYS A 47 15.82 -3.20 9.15
CA CYS A 47 15.31 -4.16 8.17
C CYS A 47 15.35 -3.67 6.70
N ALA A 48 16.14 -2.63 6.38
CA ALA A 48 16.15 -2.02 5.03
C ALA A 48 16.51 -2.98 3.88
N SER A 49 17.27 -4.04 4.16
CA SER A 49 17.65 -5.06 3.18
C SER A 49 16.55 -6.11 2.91
N VAL A 50 15.47 -6.09 3.68
CA VAL A 50 14.35 -7.01 3.53
C VAL A 50 13.27 -6.33 2.68
N PRO A 51 12.58 -7.06 1.77
CA PRO A 51 11.44 -6.52 1.04
C PRO A 51 10.29 -6.16 2.01
N PRO A 52 9.71 -4.95 1.92
CA PRO A 52 8.63 -4.54 2.81
C PRO A 52 7.35 -5.34 2.55
N GLY A 53 6.70 -5.78 3.62
CA GLY A 53 5.50 -6.60 3.57
C GLY A 53 5.80 -8.10 3.44
N GLY A 54 4.79 -8.91 3.78
CA GLY A 54 4.95 -10.37 3.83
C GLY A 54 5.70 -10.87 5.07
N GLU A 55 5.94 -12.17 5.11
CA GLU A 55 6.46 -12.86 6.29
C GLU A 55 7.92 -12.51 6.60
N ALA A 56 8.77 -12.35 5.57
CA ALA A 56 10.18 -11.98 5.75
C ALA A 56 10.35 -10.66 6.51
N SER A 57 9.51 -9.67 6.20
CA SER A 57 9.50 -8.37 6.90
C SER A 57 9.10 -8.50 8.37
N LEU A 58 8.10 -9.35 8.66
CA LEU A 58 7.65 -9.60 10.03
C LEU A 58 8.70 -10.37 10.84
N GLN A 59 9.37 -11.36 10.25
CA GLN A 59 10.46 -12.07 10.92
C GLN A 59 11.64 -11.16 11.23
N CYS A 60 11.98 -10.22 10.34
CA CYS A 60 13.04 -9.25 10.61
C CYS A 60 12.68 -8.34 11.80
N LEU A 61 11.44 -7.81 11.83
CA LEU A 61 10.95 -7.00 12.94
C LEU A 61 10.92 -7.82 14.23
N GLN A 62 10.43 -9.05 14.20
CA GLN A 62 10.41 -9.97 15.35
C GLN A 62 11.80 -10.28 15.90
N LYS A 63 12.83 -10.38 15.05
CA LYS A 63 14.23 -10.57 15.49
C LYS A 63 14.84 -9.33 16.11
N ASN A 64 14.36 -8.14 15.73
CA ASN A 64 14.87 -6.85 16.21
C ASN A 64 14.00 -6.22 17.29
N MET A 65 13.08 -6.98 17.91
CA MET A 65 12.05 -6.47 18.84
C MET A 65 12.55 -5.59 19.99
N SER A 66 13.80 -5.79 20.43
CA SER A 66 14.45 -4.97 21.47
C SER A 66 14.97 -3.63 20.97
N SER A 67 15.16 -3.48 19.66
CA SER A 67 15.63 -2.27 18.99
C SER A 67 14.49 -1.48 18.33
N LEU A 68 13.27 -2.05 18.27
CA LEU A 68 12.10 -1.35 17.74
C LEU A 68 11.54 -0.36 18.76
N SER A 69 10.96 0.72 18.26
CA SER A 69 10.11 1.63 19.03
C SER A 69 8.96 0.89 19.74
N SER A 70 8.49 1.42 20.86
CA SER A 70 7.41 0.81 21.64
C SER A 70 6.12 0.63 20.83
N GLY A 71 5.79 1.61 19.97
CA GLY A 71 4.65 1.55 19.05
C GLY A 71 4.79 0.41 18.05
N CYS A 72 5.94 0.33 17.37
CA CYS A 72 6.20 -0.75 16.40
C CYS A 72 6.24 -2.14 17.08
N ALA A 73 6.90 -2.26 18.23
CA ALA A 73 6.98 -3.52 18.96
C ALA A 73 5.60 -3.98 19.46
N GLY A 74 4.71 -3.05 19.85
CA GLY A 74 3.32 -3.35 20.19
C GLY A 74 2.53 -3.89 19.00
N ALA A 75 2.64 -3.23 17.85
CA ALA A 75 1.97 -3.63 16.61
C ALA A 75 2.44 -5.00 16.10
N VAL A 76 3.73 -5.31 16.19
CA VAL A 76 4.30 -6.60 15.79
C VAL A 76 3.86 -7.73 16.73
N ARG A 77 3.78 -7.49 18.05
CA ARG A 77 3.29 -8.48 19.02
C ARG A 77 1.81 -8.81 18.82
N ALA A 78 0.99 -7.81 18.49
CA ALA A 78 -0.44 -7.99 18.24
C ALA A 78 -0.75 -8.92 17.05
N VAL A 79 0.24 -9.18 16.20
CA VAL A 79 0.12 -9.97 14.96
C VAL A 79 1.02 -11.23 14.97
N GLY A 80 1.76 -11.47 16.06
CA GLY A 80 2.55 -12.69 16.26
C GLY A 80 1.69 -13.96 16.33
N PRO A 81 2.31 -15.15 16.25
CA PRO A 81 1.59 -16.41 16.33
C PRO A 81 0.87 -16.49 17.69
N ALA A 82 -0.46 -16.57 17.61
CA ALA A 82 -1.44 -16.55 18.71
C ALA A 82 -1.92 -15.16 19.20
N ALA A 83 -2.68 -14.47 18.35
CA ALA A 83 -3.79 -13.63 18.81
C ALA A 83 -5.10 -14.13 18.19
N ALA A 84 -5.77 -15.07 18.85
CA ALA A 84 -7.18 -15.38 18.57
C ALA A 84 -8.06 -14.18 19.01
N PRO A 85 -9.15 -13.88 18.30
CA PRO A 85 -9.99 -12.72 18.62
C PRO A 85 -10.76 -12.97 19.92
N LYS A 86 -10.60 -12.08 20.90
CA LYS A 86 -11.72 -11.80 21.82
C LYS A 86 -12.57 -10.73 21.14
N ALA A 87 -13.76 -11.13 20.70
CA ALA A 87 -14.79 -10.20 20.28
C ALA A 87 -15.22 -9.31 21.46
N GLU A 88 -15.38 -8.03 21.15
CA GLU A 88 -15.99 -6.93 21.90
C GLU A 88 -17.41 -7.30 22.39
N SER A 89 -17.91 -6.95 23.59
CA SER A 89 -18.20 -5.59 24.05
C SER A 89 -18.91 -5.62 25.43
N ALA A 90 -18.69 -4.61 26.27
CA ALA A 90 -19.61 -4.00 27.27
C ALA A 90 -18.83 -3.09 28.25
N PRO A 91 -19.44 -2.02 28.82
CA PRO A 91 -18.87 -0.68 28.78
C PRO A 91 -18.17 -0.21 30.07
N ALA A 92 -17.56 0.97 29.93
CA ALA A 92 -16.93 1.83 30.91
C ALA A 92 -17.42 1.69 32.37
N ALA A 93 -16.46 1.43 33.26
CA ALA A 93 -16.53 1.82 34.66
C ALA A 93 -15.28 2.66 34.97
N ALA A 94 -15.51 3.96 35.20
CA ALA A 94 -14.53 4.89 35.71
C ALA A 94 -14.10 4.51 37.14
N PRO A 95 -12.84 4.73 37.56
CA PRO A 95 -12.57 4.95 38.96
C PRO A 95 -12.87 6.41 39.29
N LYS A 96 -13.95 6.64 40.05
CA LYS A 96 -14.09 7.86 40.85
C LYS A 96 -13.04 7.85 41.95
N ALA A 97 -12.21 8.88 41.99
CA ALA A 97 -11.41 9.23 43.14
C ALA A 97 -11.99 10.52 43.75
N GLU A 98 -12.66 10.39 44.90
CA GLU A 98 -12.86 11.39 45.96
C GLU A 98 -13.54 10.64 47.14
N SER A 99 -13.20 10.78 48.42
CA SER A 99 -12.56 11.86 49.16
C SER A 99 -11.85 11.33 50.43
N ALA A 100 -11.04 12.22 51.04
CA ALA A 100 -10.29 12.21 52.32
C ALA A 100 -11.16 11.86 53.59
N PRO A 101 -10.66 11.82 54.87
CA PRO A 101 -9.53 12.61 55.41
C PRO A 101 -8.61 12.05 56.55
N ALA A 102 -7.47 12.76 56.67
CA ALA A 102 -6.73 13.22 57.87
C ALA A 102 -6.16 12.27 58.95
N ALA A 103 -4.84 12.35 59.19
CA ALA A 103 -4.24 12.98 60.38
C ALA A 103 -2.69 13.03 60.30
N ALA A 104 -2.11 14.17 60.70
CA ALA A 104 -0.67 14.45 60.86
C ALA A 104 -0.21 14.22 62.33
N PRO A 105 1.09 14.39 62.72
CA PRO A 105 1.77 15.71 62.86
C PRO A 105 3.23 15.76 62.28
N ALA A 106 3.70 16.87 61.68
CA ALA A 106 4.48 18.04 62.23
C ALA A 106 5.94 17.71 62.66
N LYS A 107 7.04 18.45 62.42
CA LYS A 107 7.46 19.77 61.85
C LYS A 107 9.06 19.82 61.95
N PRO A 108 9.83 20.92 61.73
CA PRO A 108 10.18 21.71 60.52
C PRO A 108 11.70 22.03 60.30
N ALA A 109 12.07 22.60 59.14
CA ALA A 109 12.98 23.78 58.95
C ALA A 109 13.00 24.20 57.45
N ALA A 110 12.36 25.32 57.05
CA ALA A 110 12.88 26.70 56.87
C ALA A 110 13.81 26.87 55.62
N THR A 111 13.31 27.26 54.43
CA THR A 111 12.97 28.60 53.86
C THR A 111 14.14 29.47 53.38
N THR A 112 14.15 29.79 52.08
CA THR A 112 14.45 31.13 51.51
C THR A 112 13.73 31.32 50.17
N ALA A 113 13.35 32.56 49.87
CA ALA A 113 12.24 32.99 49.04
C ALA A 113 12.60 33.44 47.60
N ALA A 114 11.62 33.30 46.69
CA ALA A 114 11.07 34.20 45.63
C ALA A 114 11.89 35.40 45.06
N PRO A 115 11.63 35.89 43.82
CA PRO A 115 10.31 35.90 43.16
C PRO A 115 10.24 35.59 41.65
N ALA A 116 8.97 35.50 41.22
CA ALA A 116 8.46 35.22 39.88
C ALA A 116 8.68 36.36 38.87
N ALA A 117 8.81 35.97 37.59
CA ALA A 117 8.60 36.83 36.42
C ALA A 117 7.60 36.15 35.47
N ALA A 118 6.64 36.94 34.98
CA ALA A 118 5.61 36.56 34.01
C ALA A 118 6.20 36.23 32.62
N PRO A 119 5.48 35.45 31.77
CA PRO A 119 5.99 35.05 30.46
C PRO A 119 5.90 36.20 29.45
N ALA A 120 7.05 36.66 28.96
CA ALA A 120 7.15 37.60 27.85
C ALA A 120 7.20 36.85 26.50
N ALA A 121 6.56 37.47 25.51
CA ALA A 121 6.25 36.95 24.19
C ALA A 121 7.46 36.45 23.39
N ALA A 122 7.24 35.35 22.68
CA ALA A 122 8.13 34.79 21.67
C ALA A 122 8.32 35.76 20.48
N PRO A 123 9.54 35.92 19.93
CA PRO A 123 9.71 36.52 18.62
C PRO A 123 9.13 35.59 17.56
N LYS A 124 8.20 36.12 16.75
CA LYS A 124 7.63 35.45 15.58
C LYS A 124 8.74 35.11 14.59
N ALA A 125 9.22 33.87 14.64
CA ALA A 125 9.93 33.27 13.53
C ALA A 125 8.94 33.09 12.37
N ALA A 126 9.21 33.77 11.26
CA ALA A 126 8.46 33.62 10.03
C ALA A 126 8.38 32.14 9.65
N THR A 127 7.16 31.65 9.53
CA THR A 127 6.84 30.31 9.04
C THR A 127 7.30 30.24 7.59
N ARG A 128 8.47 29.65 7.35
CA ARG A 128 8.85 29.22 6.01
C ARG A 128 7.93 28.05 5.67
N ALA A 129 7.07 28.22 4.67
CA ALA A 129 6.23 27.16 4.14
C ALA A 129 7.08 25.91 3.86
N PRO A 130 6.63 24.69 4.20
CA PRO A 130 7.40 23.49 3.87
C PRO A 130 7.54 23.43 2.35
N ALA A 131 8.78 23.28 1.88
CA ALA A 131 9.06 22.96 0.49
C ALA A 131 8.20 21.75 0.11
N LYS A 132 7.38 21.93 -0.93
CA LYS A 132 6.38 20.98 -1.39
C LYS A 132 7.06 19.67 -1.79
N GLN A 133 7.17 18.72 -0.85
CA GLN A 133 7.58 17.36 -1.18
C GLN A 133 6.52 16.78 -2.13
N PRO A 134 6.93 16.05 -3.18
CA PRO A 134 5.98 15.39 -4.05
C PRO A 134 5.11 14.44 -3.22
N ASP A 135 3.79 14.54 -3.40
CA ASP A 135 2.82 13.66 -2.75
C ASP A 135 3.03 12.20 -3.22
N ASP A 136 2.60 11.21 -2.44
CA ASP A 136 2.75 9.78 -2.76
C ASP A 136 2.21 9.42 -4.16
N VAL A 137 1.18 10.14 -4.61
CA VAL A 137 0.62 10.00 -5.97
C VAL A 137 1.62 10.48 -7.04
N GLN A 138 2.31 11.59 -6.83
CA GLN A 138 3.34 12.08 -7.75
C GLN A 138 4.57 11.17 -7.76
N VAL A 139 5.00 10.70 -6.59
CA VAL A 139 6.15 9.78 -6.48
C VAL A 139 5.86 8.46 -7.20
N SER A 140 4.64 7.94 -7.11
CA SER A 140 4.25 6.72 -7.82
C SER A 140 4.09 6.94 -9.33
N ALA A 141 3.60 8.10 -9.76
CA ALA A 141 3.53 8.48 -11.18
C ALA A 141 4.92 8.57 -11.82
N ILE A 142 5.87 9.26 -11.18
CA ILE A 142 7.27 9.36 -11.64
C ILE A 142 7.90 7.97 -11.73
N ARG A 143 7.74 7.13 -10.70
CA ARG A 143 8.35 5.80 -10.65
C ARG A 143 7.84 4.89 -11.77
N ASN A 144 6.59 5.06 -12.18
CA ASN A 144 6.02 4.32 -13.31
C ASN A 144 6.52 4.83 -14.65
N ALA A 145 6.58 6.15 -14.85
CA ALA A 145 7.08 6.75 -16.09
C ALA A 145 8.58 6.49 -16.32
N CYS A 146 9.38 6.55 -15.25
CA CYS A 146 10.84 6.43 -15.31
C CYS A 146 11.37 5.01 -15.11
N ARG A 147 10.52 3.98 -15.09
CA ARG A 147 10.92 2.62 -14.69
C ARG A 147 12.02 2.04 -15.58
N SER A 148 11.90 2.18 -16.90
CA SER A 148 12.89 1.66 -17.85
C SER A 148 14.19 2.47 -17.80
N ASP A 149 14.06 3.80 -17.66
CA ASP A 149 15.21 4.71 -17.58
C ASP A 149 16.02 4.47 -16.31
N TYR A 150 15.35 4.26 -15.18
CA TYR A 150 16.00 3.96 -13.92
C TYR A 150 16.89 2.72 -14.00
N GLN A 151 16.43 1.65 -14.64
CA GLN A 151 17.22 0.42 -14.79
C GLN A 151 18.48 0.63 -15.64
N LYS A 152 18.42 1.53 -16.62
CA LYS A 152 19.54 1.80 -17.55
C LYS A 152 20.52 2.83 -17.00
N VAL A 153 20.02 3.80 -16.23
CA VAL A 153 20.75 5.03 -15.88
C VAL A 153 21.10 5.09 -14.39
N CYS A 154 20.37 4.37 -13.54
CA CYS A 154 20.48 4.39 -12.09
C CYS A 154 20.67 2.99 -11.48
N ALA A 155 21.22 2.04 -12.24
CA ALA A 155 21.53 0.71 -11.75
C ALA A 155 22.44 0.79 -10.51
N GLY A 156 22.00 0.20 -9.40
CA GLY A 156 22.72 0.21 -8.11
C GLY A 156 22.24 1.26 -7.11
N VAL A 157 21.33 2.15 -7.49
CA VAL A 157 20.63 3.02 -6.53
C VAL A 157 19.46 2.24 -5.90
N PRO A 158 19.15 2.43 -4.61
CA PRO A 158 17.94 1.87 -4.00
C PRO A 158 16.68 2.43 -4.68
N THR A 159 15.79 1.53 -5.12
CA THR A 159 14.51 1.92 -5.74
C THR A 159 13.55 2.46 -4.69
N GLY A 160 12.94 3.61 -4.97
CA GLY A 160 11.99 4.25 -4.06
C GLY A 160 12.68 5.18 -3.06
N GLY A 161 12.07 6.33 -2.80
CA GLY A 161 12.63 7.38 -1.96
C GLY A 161 13.53 8.37 -2.71
N SER A 162 14.12 9.28 -1.96
CA SER A 162 14.85 10.45 -2.47
C SER A 162 16.11 10.09 -3.27
N ALA A 163 16.80 9.00 -2.93
CA ALA A 163 17.99 8.53 -3.66
C ALA A 163 17.66 8.21 -5.13
N SER A 164 16.54 7.52 -5.36
CA SER A 164 16.08 7.19 -6.71
C SER A 164 15.71 8.44 -7.52
N LEU A 165 15.06 9.41 -6.88
CA LEU A 165 14.69 10.68 -7.52
C LEU A 165 15.91 11.52 -7.84
N GLN A 166 16.89 11.63 -6.93
CA GLN A 166 18.14 12.36 -7.18
C GLN A 166 18.94 11.76 -8.33
N CYS A 167 19.01 10.44 -8.46
CA CYS A 167 19.69 9.83 -9.59
C CYS A 167 19.02 10.16 -10.92
N LEU A 168 17.69 10.04 -10.98
CA LEU A 168 16.89 10.39 -12.17
C LEU A 168 17.01 11.88 -12.52
N GLU A 169 17.01 12.75 -11.51
CA GLU A 169 17.19 14.19 -11.66
C GLU A 169 18.55 14.54 -12.26
N LYS A 170 19.63 13.98 -11.69
CA LYS A 170 21.01 14.17 -12.16
C LYS A 170 21.23 13.65 -13.58
N ASN A 171 20.43 12.68 -14.01
CA ASN A 171 20.53 12.09 -15.33
C ASN A 171 19.33 12.39 -16.24
N LYS A 172 18.55 13.45 -15.98
CA LYS A 172 17.37 13.80 -16.81
C LYS A 172 17.67 13.78 -18.30
N ALA A 173 18.80 14.32 -18.73
CA ALA A 173 19.18 14.35 -20.15
C ALA A 173 19.37 12.97 -20.78
N LYS A 174 19.58 11.92 -19.97
CA LYS A 174 19.77 10.52 -20.41
C LYS A 174 18.51 9.66 -20.22
N THR A 175 17.43 10.21 -19.67
CA THR A 175 16.14 9.51 -19.53
C THR A 175 15.24 9.79 -20.73
N SER A 176 14.25 8.92 -20.93
CA SER A 176 13.23 9.05 -21.96
C SER A 176 12.43 10.36 -21.81
N GLY A 177 11.90 10.87 -22.93
CA GLY A 177 11.07 12.08 -22.91
C GLY A 177 9.86 11.97 -21.97
N GLY A 178 9.25 10.79 -21.87
CA GLY A 178 8.16 10.53 -20.91
C GLY A 178 8.61 10.62 -19.45
N CYS A 179 9.80 10.14 -19.13
CA CYS A 179 10.38 10.29 -17.78
C CYS A 179 10.77 11.73 -17.49
N GLN A 180 11.37 12.44 -18.44
CA GLN A 180 11.72 13.87 -18.30
C GLN A 180 10.47 14.71 -18.03
N GLN A 181 9.40 14.47 -18.78
CA GLN A 181 8.13 15.19 -18.60
C GLN A 181 7.56 14.97 -17.20
N ALA A 182 7.55 13.73 -16.72
CA ALA A 182 7.08 13.40 -15.37
C ALA A 182 7.93 14.05 -14.27
N LEU A 183 9.25 14.15 -14.44
CA LEU A 183 10.13 14.82 -13.48
C LEU A 183 9.99 16.35 -13.52
N ASN A 184 9.70 16.92 -14.69
CA ASN A 184 9.53 18.37 -14.85
C ASN A 184 8.20 18.87 -14.26
N THR A 185 7.13 18.07 -14.34
CA THR A 185 5.84 18.38 -13.69
C THR A 185 5.96 18.47 -12.16
N VAL A 186 6.95 17.82 -11.57
CA VAL A 186 7.19 17.84 -10.12
C VAL A 186 8.12 18.97 -9.69
N ASN A 187 9.12 19.33 -10.52
CA ASN A 187 10.02 20.46 -10.22
C ASN A 187 9.45 21.84 -10.61
N GLY A 188 8.51 21.90 -11.54
CA GLY A 188 7.87 23.12 -12.01
C GLY A 188 6.37 22.99 -11.87
N GLY A 189 5.85 23.27 -10.67
CA GLY A 189 4.42 23.22 -10.40
C GLY A 189 3.66 24.30 -11.15
N THR A 190 3.17 24.00 -12.36
CA THR A 190 2.01 24.65 -12.98
C THR A 190 1.31 23.65 -13.90
N ALA A 191 -0.01 23.53 -13.75
CA ALA A 191 -0.86 22.67 -14.56
C ALA A 191 -1.30 23.38 -15.86
N ALA A 192 -0.94 22.78 -17.00
CA ALA A 192 -1.69 22.58 -18.28
C ALA A 192 -2.20 23.83 -19.07
N PRO A 193 -2.53 23.73 -20.39
CA PRO A 193 -3.31 22.64 -21.00
C PRO A 193 -2.64 21.89 -22.16
N ALA A 194 -3.35 20.83 -22.55
CA ALA A 194 -3.14 19.98 -23.71
C ALA A 194 -2.96 20.73 -25.04
N ALA A 195 -2.04 20.23 -25.87
CA ALA A 195 -2.16 20.20 -27.32
C ALA A 195 -1.03 19.32 -27.90
N GLY A 196 -1.34 18.53 -28.92
CA GLY A 196 -0.33 17.93 -29.79
C GLY A 196 -0.26 16.41 -29.76
N VAL A 197 -1.28 15.77 -30.33
CA VAL A 197 -1.13 14.44 -30.93
C VAL A 197 -0.06 14.56 -32.02
N ALA A 198 1.15 14.07 -31.77
CA ALA A 198 2.09 13.77 -32.83
C ALA A 198 1.66 12.44 -33.45
N THR A 199 0.81 12.52 -34.46
CA THR A 199 0.59 11.45 -35.43
C THR A 199 1.92 11.17 -36.12
N ALA A 200 2.54 10.03 -35.80
CA ALA A 200 3.53 9.44 -36.68
C ALA A 200 2.77 8.89 -37.90
N THR A 201 2.75 9.67 -38.98
CA THR A 201 2.33 9.22 -40.31
C THR A 201 3.34 8.17 -40.80
N ALA A 202 2.93 6.90 -40.79
CA ALA A 202 3.60 5.86 -41.56
C ALA A 202 3.36 6.13 -43.05
N GLY A 203 4.45 6.33 -43.80
CA GLY A 203 4.39 6.48 -45.25
C GLY A 203 3.94 5.19 -45.94
N PRO A 204 3.34 5.27 -47.14
CA PRO A 204 3.00 4.09 -47.93
C PRO A 204 4.25 3.59 -48.66
N GLY A 205 4.61 2.32 -48.46
CA GLY A 205 5.58 1.66 -49.34
C GLY A 205 6.38 0.54 -48.71
N ALA A 206 5.86 -0.69 -48.79
CA ALA A 206 6.59 -1.85 -49.31
C ALA A 206 5.67 -3.07 -49.28
N ALA A 207 5.45 -3.67 -50.45
CA ALA A 207 4.80 -4.97 -50.60
C ALA A 207 5.61 -6.08 -49.89
N PRO A 208 4.98 -7.15 -49.40
CA PRO A 208 5.71 -8.22 -48.74
C PRO A 208 6.44 -9.07 -49.79
N ALA A 209 7.74 -9.25 -49.59
CA ALA A 209 8.46 -10.37 -50.18
C ALA A 209 8.00 -11.65 -49.49
N THR A 210 7.60 -12.65 -50.28
CA THR A 210 7.22 -13.98 -49.82
C THR A 210 8.40 -14.68 -49.16
N ALA A 211 8.42 -14.71 -47.83
CA ALA A 211 9.35 -15.50 -47.05
C ALA A 211 8.80 -16.91 -46.82
N ALA A 212 9.66 -17.91 -47.03
CA ALA A 212 9.42 -19.33 -46.78
C ALA A 212 8.94 -19.59 -45.33
N PRO A 213 8.19 -20.69 -45.07
CA PRO A 213 7.62 -20.94 -43.75
C PRO A 213 8.73 -21.20 -42.73
N ALA A 214 8.89 -20.27 -41.77
CA ALA A 214 9.64 -20.50 -40.55
C ALA A 214 8.94 -21.61 -39.73
N PRO A 215 9.69 -22.44 -38.97
CA PRO A 215 9.09 -23.44 -38.11
C PRO A 215 8.09 -22.76 -37.18
N ALA A 216 6.86 -23.26 -37.16
CA ALA A 216 5.79 -22.73 -36.33
C ALA A 216 6.23 -22.81 -34.86
N LEU A 217 6.63 -21.67 -34.28
CA LEU A 217 6.74 -21.54 -32.84
C LEU A 217 5.36 -21.85 -32.28
N ARG A 218 5.24 -23.01 -31.63
CA ARG A 218 4.08 -23.34 -30.80
C ARG A 218 4.15 -22.43 -29.58
N LEU A 219 3.50 -21.27 -29.68
CA LEU A 219 3.26 -20.42 -28.53
C LEU A 219 2.53 -21.27 -27.49
N ARG A 220 3.16 -21.41 -26.32
CA ARG A 220 2.48 -21.96 -25.15
C ARG A 220 1.24 -21.09 -24.88
N PRO A 221 0.12 -21.70 -24.45
CA PRO A 221 -0.99 -20.94 -23.91
C PRO A 221 -0.47 -19.99 -22.82
N MET A 222 -0.83 -18.72 -22.91
CA MET A 222 -0.46 -17.73 -21.89
C MET A 222 -1.03 -18.16 -20.54
N LEU A 223 -0.27 -17.99 -19.45
CA LEU A 223 -0.79 -18.22 -18.13
C LEU A 223 -1.76 -17.09 -17.75
N PRO A 224 -2.76 -17.35 -16.88
CA PRO A 224 -3.75 -16.35 -16.46
C PRO A 224 -3.16 -15.05 -15.89
N ARG A 225 -1.92 -15.10 -15.36
CA ARG A 225 -1.22 -13.92 -14.84
C ARG A 225 -0.63 -13.04 -15.94
N GLU A 226 -0.16 -13.64 -17.02
CA GLU A 226 0.41 -12.92 -18.16
C GLU A 226 -0.70 -12.27 -18.97
N GLU A 227 -1.80 -12.98 -19.18
CA GLU A 227 -3.06 -12.48 -19.73
C GLU A 227 -3.53 -11.20 -19.00
N LEU A 228 -3.58 -11.24 -17.66
CA LEU A 228 -3.97 -10.09 -16.85
C LEU A 228 -3.00 -8.91 -16.97
N PHE A 229 -1.71 -9.20 -17.12
CA PHE A 229 -0.67 -8.20 -17.31
C PHE A 229 -0.81 -7.52 -18.68
N VAL A 230 -1.00 -8.30 -19.75
CA VAL A 230 -1.21 -7.81 -21.12
C VAL A 230 -2.45 -6.92 -21.17
N LEU A 231 -3.58 -7.37 -20.62
CA LEU A 231 -4.82 -6.59 -20.55
C LEU A 231 -4.65 -5.28 -19.78
N ARG A 232 -4.00 -5.33 -18.61
CA ARG A 232 -3.75 -4.12 -17.81
C ARG A 232 -2.79 -3.16 -18.51
N SER A 233 -1.81 -3.67 -19.25
CA SER A 233 -0.87 -2.83 -20.01
C SER A 233 -1.56 -2.11 -21.17
N ALA A 234 -2.32 -2.84 -21.98
CA ALA A 234 -3.02 -2.32 -23.15
C ALA A 234 -4.12 -1.31 -22.78
N CYS A 235 -4.86 -1.57 -21.70
CA CYS A 235 -5.93 -0.68 -21.23
C CYS A 235 -5.46 0.38 -20.24
N SER A 236 -4.16 0.48 -19.91
CA SER A 236 -3.68 1.39 -18.85
C SER A 236 -3.95 2.86 -19.14
N GLY A 237 -3.82 3.30 -20.40
CA GLY A 237 -4.13 4.66 -20.83
C GLY A 237 -5.62 4.96 -20.70
N ASP A 238 -6.46 4.04 -21.18
CA ASP A 238 -7.91 4.15 -21.12
C ASP A 238 -8.45 4.17 -19.70
N VAL A 239 -7.91 3.31 -18.82
CA VAL A 239 -8.29 3.28 -17.41
C VAL A 239 -7.98 4.61 -16.73
N ARG A 240 -6.83 5.23 -17.04
CA ARG A 240 -6.45 6.52 -16.45
C ARG A 240 -7.30 7.67 -16.99
N GLY A 241 -7.53 7.69 -18.31
CA GLY A 241 -8.25 8.78 -18.98
C GLY A 241 -9.76 8.73 -18.77
N LEU A 242 -10.35 7.53 -18.80
CA LEU A 242 -11.81 7.33 -18.82
C LEU A 242 -12.35 6.82 -17.47
N CYS A 243 -11.52 6.14 -16.68
CA CYS A 243 -11.93 5.48 -15.44
C CYS A 243 -11.13 5.92 -14.20
N GLY A 244 -10.44 7.07 -14.25
CA GLY A 244 -9.54 7.52 -13.18
C GLY A 244 -10.19 7.70 -11.81
N GLY A 245 -11.50 7.93 -11.75
CA GLY A 245 -12.27 8.03 -10.49
C GLY A 245 -12.81 6.71 -9.95
N VAL A 246 -12.58 5.58 -10.64
CA VAL A 246 -13.14 4.29 -10.26
C VAL A 246 -12.26 3.60 -9.24
N ALA A 247 -12.83 3.31 -8.06
CA ALA A 247 -12.12 2.61 -7.01
C ALA A 247 -11.64 1.22 -7.48
N PRO A 248 -10.35 0.87 -7.28
CA PRO A 248 -9.81 -0.41 -7.72
C PRO A 248 -10.46 -1.59 -7.00
N GLY A 249 -10.47 -2.76 -7.64
CA GLY A 249 -11.02 -4.00 -7.08
C GLY A 249 -12.45 -4.33 -7.50
N GLY A 250 -12.85 -5.59 -7.30
CA GLY A 250 -14.23 -6.07 -7.53
C GLY A 250 -14.75 -5.91 -8.97
N GLY A 251 -13.87 -5.89 -9.97
CA GLY A 251 -14.28 -5.75 -11.39
C GLY A 251 -14.76 -4.36 -11.81
N ARG A 252 -14.79 -3.37 -10.91
CA ARG A 252 -15.34 -2.02 -11.19
C ARG A 252 -14.67 -1.31 -12.36
N ILE A 253 -13.35 -1.46 -12.50
CA ILE A 253 -12.61 -0.89 -13.64
C ILE A 253 -13.05 -1.53 -14.96
N MET A 254 -13.33 -2.83 -14.96
CA MET A 254 -13.81 -3.53 -16.16
C MET A 254 -15.22 -3.08 -16.54
N GLN A 255 -16.09 -2.87 -15.54
CA GLN A 255 -17.42 -2.29 -15.75
C GLN A 255 -17.34 -0.89 -16.37
N CYS A 256 -16.43 -0.06 -15.86
CA CYS A 256 -16.21 1.27 -16.42
C CYS A 256 -15.72 1.21 -17.88
N LEU A 257 -14.72 0.35 -18.17
CA LEU A 257 -14.23 0.16 -19.54
C LEU A 257 -15.32 -0.35 -20.48
N ALA A 258 -16.19 -1.25 -20.01
CA ALA A 258 -17.33 -1.74 -20.78
C ALA A 258 -18.33 -0.62 -21.09
N ASN A 259 -18.64 0.24 -20.12
CA ASN A 259 -19.49 1.41 -20.34
C ASN A 259 -18.86 2.45 -21.28
N GLN A 260 -17.53 2.46 -21.37
CA GLN A 260 -16.75 3.34 -22.24
C GLN A 260 -16.30 2.64 -23.54
N ALA A 261 -16.93 1.52 -23.92
CA ALA A 261 -16.51 0.70 -25.06
C ALA A 261 -16.41 1.47 -26.39
N ALA A 262 -17.14 2.57 -26.57
CA ALA A 262 -17.00 3.44 -27.73
C ALA A 262 -15.67 4.24 -27.71
N SER A 263 -15.28 4.71 -26.53
CA SER A 263 -14.23 5.70 -26.28
C SER A 263 -12.85 5.12 -25.94
N ILE A 264 -12.78 3.82 -25.63
CA ILE A 264 -11.50 3.14 -25.35
C ILE A 264 -10.62 3.02 -26.60
N SER A 265 -9.31 2.95 -26.40
CA SER A 265 -8.32 2.86 -27.46
C SER A 265 -8.45 1.57 -28.30
N PRO A 266 -8.03 1.58 -29.57
CA PRO A 266 -8.00 0.38 -30.41
C PRO A 266 -7.18 -0.76 -29.80
N ALA A 267 -6.08 -0.43 -29.12
CA ALA A 267 -5.24 -1.41 -28.43
C ALA A 267 -5.98 -2.11 -27.29
N CYS A 268 -6.69 -1.36 -26.44
CA CYS A 268 -7.49 -1.95 -25.37
C CYS A 268 -8.69 -2.74 -25.92
N LYS A 269 -9.35 -2.25 -26.98
CA LYS A 269 -10.44 -2.99 -27.66
C LYS A 269 -9.99 -4.34 -28.16
N GLN A 270 -8.87 -4.41 -28.88
CA GLN A 270 -8.40 -5.67 -29.45
C GLN A 270 -8.12 -6.71 -28.37
N VAL A 271 -7.51 -6.29 -27.26
CA VAL A 271 -7.24 -7.21 -26.15
C VAL A 271 -8.56 -7.65 -25.49
N LEU A 272 -9.49 -6.73 -25.21
CA LEU A 272 -10.80 -7.07 -24.62
C LEU A 272 -11.61 -8.05 -25.47
N VAL A 273 -11.58 -7.93 -26.80
CA VAL A 273 -12.28 -8.86 -27.70
C VAL A 273 -11.71 -10.27 -27.63
N GLN A 274 -10.39 -10.41 -27.50
CA GLN A 274 -9.74 -11.73 -27.33
C GLN A 274 -10.08 -12.38 -25.99
N PHE A 275 -10.36 -11.58 -24.96
CA PHE A 275 -10.78 -12.07 -23.65
C PHE A 275 -12.29 -12.33 -23.54
N ALA A 276 -13.12 -11.66 -24.35
CA ALA A 276 -14.57 -11.86 -24.35
C ALA A 276 -15.02 -13.08 -25.18
N ALA A 277 -14.15 -13.59 -26.05
CA ALA A 277 -14.40 -14.76 -26.89
C ALA A 277 -14.02 -16.10 -26.23
N GLN A 278 -13.51 -16.08 -24.99
CA GLN A 278 -13.13 -17.27 -24.21
C GLN A 278 -14.15 -17.60 -23.13
#